data_AF-A0A7S1H616-F1
#
_entry.id   AF-A0A7S1H616-F1
#
_cell.length_a   1.000
_cell.length_b   1.000
_cell.length_c   1.000
_cell.angle_alpha   90.00
_cell.angle_beta   90.00
_cell.angle_gamma   90.00
#
_symmetry.space_group_name_H-M   'P 1'
#
loop_
_entity.id
_entity.type
_entity.pdbx_description
1 polymer ?
#
loop_
_entity_poly.entity_id
_entity_poly.type
_entity_poly.pdbx_seq_one_letter_code
_entity_poly.pdbx_strand_id
1 'polypeptide(L)'
;IKITSVRSYSTSVSGVGKVGVIRVKSFSGTTADTVKSEVEGLKKKGANSIVLDLRGNPGGLLPGGVDTASLFLDSNKPVVYVVNKDGVVDAQSTYQTGFDLTTPLVVFVNSN
;
A
#
# COMPACT_ATOMS: atom_id res chain seq x y z
N ILE A 1 -12.18 -17.55 11.76
CA ILE A 1 -12.60 -16.73 10.59
C ILE A 1 -11.34 -16.10 9.99
N LYS A 2 -10.91 -16.50 8.79
CA LYS A 2 -9.79 -15.83 8.11
C LYS A 2 -10.34 -14.58 7.44
N ILE A 3 -10.22 -13.43 8.11
CA ILE A 3 -10.58 -12.15 7.49
C ILE A 3 -9.53 -11.87 6.42
N THR A 4 -9.91 -12.01 5.15
CA THR A 4 -9.04 -11.66 4.02
C THR A 4 -9.01 -10.13 3.89
N SER A 5 -8.00 -9.50 4.48
CA SER A 5 -7.83 -8.03 4.50
C SER A 5 -7.32 -7.46 3.17
N VAL A 6 -6.67 -8.28 2.33
CA VAL A 6 -6.14 -7.86 1.02
C VAL A 6 -6.71 -8.74 -0.08
N ARG A 7 -7.18 -8.13 -1.18
CA ARG A 7 -7.63 -8.83 -2.39
C ARG A 7 -7.03 -8.16 -3.62
N SER A 8 -6.76 -8.92 -4.67
CA SER A 8 -6.23 -8.38 -5.92
C SER A 8 -6.96 -8.91 -7.15
N TYR A 9 -6.92 -8.14 -8.24
CA TYR A 9 -7.32 -8.57 -9.58
C TYR A 9 -6.65 -7.68 -10.63
N SER A 10 -6.72 -8.06 -11.91
CA SER A 10 -6.25 -7.21 -13.02
C SER A 10 -7.39 -6.90 -13.99
N THR A 11 -7.36 -5.72 -14.59
CA THR A 11 -8.27 -5.33 -15.68
C THR A 11 -7.49 -4.68 -16.82
N SER A 12 -8.06 -4.65 -18.03
CA SER A 12 -7.46 -3.94 -19.17
C SER A 12 -8.23 -2.66 -19.42
N VAL A 13 -7.53 -1.54 -19.50
CA VAL A 13 -8.09 -0.21 -19.75
C VAL A 13 -7.53 0.32 -21.06
N SER A 14 -8.42 0.68 -22.00
CA SER A 14 -8.03 1.23 -23.29
C SER A 14 -7.16 2.48 -23.09
N GLY A 15 -6.02 2.56 -23.79
CA GLY A 15 -5.06 3.67 -23.68
C GLY A 15 -4.12 3.62 -22.47
N VAL A 16 -4.32 2.71 -21.50
CA VAL A 16 -3.43 2.53 -20.32
C VAL A 16 -2.74 1.17 -20.34
N GLY A 17 -3.44 0.14 -20.81
CA GLY A 17 -2.97 -1.25 -20.78
C GLY A 17 -3.54 -2.02 -19.59
N LYS A 18 -2.75 -2.94 -19.05
CA LYS A 18 -3.21 -3.84 -17.98
C LYS A 18 -2.92 -3.24 -16.62
N VAL A 19 -3.98 -2.99 -15.86
CA VAL A 19 -3.94 -2.38 -14.52
C VAL A 19 -4.16 -3.47 -13.48
N GLY A 20 -3.26 -3.56 -12.50
CA GLY A 20 -3.46 -4.36 -11.30
C GLY A 20 -4.18 -3.54 -10.24
N VAL A 21 -5.20 -4.11 -9.60
CA VAL A 21 -5.94 -3.47 -8.52
C VAL A 21 -5.75 -4.30 -7.27
N ILE A 22 -5.30 -3.67 -6.19
CA ILE A 22 -5.12 -4.29 -4.88
C ILE A 22 -5.99 -3.52 -3.90
N ARG A 23 -6.96 -4.20 -3.30
CA ARG A 23 -7.85 -3.64 -2.29
C ARG A 23 -7.41 -4.06 -0.90
N VAL A 24 -7.12 -3.09 -0.05
CA VAL A 24 -6.78 -3.28 1.37
C VAL A 24 -7.95 -2.81 2.22
N LYS A 25 -8.63 -3.73 2.90
CA LYS A 25 -9.79 -3.46 3.75
C LYS A 25 -9.44 -2.98 5.15
N SER A 26 -8.28 -3.37 5.67
CA SER A 26 -7.77 -2.97 6.98
C SER A 26 -6.27 -3.26 7.07
N PHE A 27 -5.54 -2.51 7.89
CA PHE A 27 -4.12 -2.74 8.11
C PHE A 27 -3.87 -3.70 9.28
N SER A 28 -3.13 -4.78 9.01
CA SER A 28 -2.63 -5.75 9.98
C SER A 28 -1.11 -5.88 9.85
N GLY A 29 -0.47 -6.61 10.78
CA GLY A 29 0.99 -6.82 10.75
C GLY A 29 1.50 -7.61 9.54
N THR A 30 0.62 -8.18 8.71
CA THR A 30 0.97 -8.95 7.50
C THR A 30 0.54 -8.25 6.21
N THR A 31 -0.02 -7.03 6.29
CA THR A 31 -0.56 -6.33 5.11
C THR A 31 0.52 -6.05 4.08
N ALA A 32 1.68 -5.55 4.50
CA ALA A 32 2.79 -5.22 3.59
C ALA A 32 3.26 -6.44 2.79
N ASP A 33 3.51 -7.58 3.45
CA ASP A 33 3.93 -8.81 2.76
C ASP A 33 2.89 -9.31 1.77
N THR A 34 1.62 -9.22 2.15
CA THR A 34 0.52 -9.64 1.27
C THR A 34 0.42 -8.70 0.06
N VAL A 35 0.47 -7.39 0.28
CA VAL A 35 0.44 -6.40 -0.82
C VAL A 35 1.62 -6.62 -1.77
N LYS A 36 2.84 -6.79 -1.25
CA LYS A 36 4.03 -7.08 -2.06
C LYS A 36 3.85 -8.33 -2.93
N SER A 37 3.38 -9.43 -2.32
CA SER A 37 3.13 -10.69 -3.05
C SER A 37 2.09 -10.52 -4.16
N GLU A 38 1.01 -9.78 -3.89
CA GLU A 38 -0.03 -9.51 -4.88
C GLU A 38 0.47 -8.60 -6.01
N VAL A 39 1.28 -7.56 -5.71
CA VAL A 39 1.92 -6.72 -6.75
C VAL A 39 2.81 -7.57 -7.66
N GLU A 40 3.69 -8.41 -7.09
CA GLU A 40 4.54 -9.32 -7.86
C GLU A 40 3.72 -10.24 -8.77
N GLY A 41 2.63 -10.82 -8.24
CA GLY A 41 1.72 -11.67 -8.99
C GLY A 41 1.04 -10.95 -10.15
N LEU A 42 0.58 -9.71 -9.93
CA LEU A 42 -0.06 -8.89 -10.96
C LEU A 42 0.94 -8.47 -12.06
N LYS A 43 2.17 -8.09 -11.68
CA LYS A 43 3.25 -7.76 -12.63
C LYS A 43 3.62 -8.95 -13.49
N LYS A 44 3.74 -10.15 -12.91
CA LYS A 44 3.96 -11.40 -13.66
C LYS A 44 2.81 -11.71 -14.64
N LYS A 45 1.59 -11.25 -14.34
CA LYS A 45 0.43 -11.34 -15.25
C LYS A 45 0.37 -10.22 -16.28
N GLY A 46 1.37 -9.35 -16.36
CA GLY A 46 1.50 -8.28 -17.35
C GLY A 46 0.90 -6.94 -16.92
N ALA A 47 0.55 -6.75 -15.64
CA ALA A 47 0.14 -5.43 -15.16
C ALA A 47 1.32 -4.45 -15.18
N ASN A 48 1.13 -3.29 -15.80
CA ASN A 48 2.14 -2.25 -15.95
C ASN A 48 1.88 -1.02 -15.07
N SER A 49 0.77 -1.02 -14.34
CA SER A 49 0.29 0.04 -13.46
C SER A 49 -0.54 -0.57 -12.34
N ILE A 50 -0.55 0.08 -11.18
CA ILE A 50 -1.18 -0.44 -9.96
C ILE A 50 -2.14 0.59 -9.38
N VAL A 51 -3.31 0.13 -8.93
CA VAL A 51 -4.24 0.87 -8.10
C VAL A 51 -4.27 0.23 -6.72
N LEU A 52 -3.95 1.01 -5.68
CA LEU A 52 -4.15 0.64 -4.29
C LEU A 52 -5.50 1.21 -3.83
N ASP A 53 -6.53 0.36 -3.77
CA ASP A 53 -7.88 0.73 -3.34
C ASP A 53 -8.01 0.63 -1.82
N LEU A 54 -8.05 1.79 -1.17
CA LEU A 54 -8.22 1.95 0.28
C LEU A 54 -9.64 2.41 0.65
N ARG A 55 -10.60 2.38 -0.28
CA ARG A 55 -11.96 2.84 0.00
C ARG A 55 -12.65 1.95 1.04
N GLY A 56 -13.20 2.60 2.06
CA GLY A 56 -13.84 1.93 3.20
C GLY A 56 -12.85 1.18 4.10
N ASN A 57 -11.55 1.53 4.07
CA ASN A 57 -10.57 1.06 5.03
C ASN A 57 -10.58 1.98 6.25
N PRO A 58 -11.07 1.53 7.43
CA PRO A 58 -11.15 2.36 8.64
C PRO A 58 -9.78 2.54 9.34
N GLY A 59 -8.71 2.00 8.77
CA GLY A 59 -7.37 1.97 9.35
C GLY A 59 -7.00 0.58 9.88
N GLY A 60 -6.26 0.55 10.99
CA GLY A 60 -5.72 -0.66 11.58
C GLY A 60 -4.41 -0.39 12.31
N LEU A 61 -3.53 -1.38 12.35
CA LEU A 61 -2.23 -1.23 13.00
C LEU A 61 -1.35 -0.24 12.24
N LEU A 62 -0.82 0.77 12.96
CA LEU A 62 0.09 1.77 12.40
C LEU A 62 1.28 1.15 11.65
N PRO A 63 2.00 0.15 12.21
CA PRO A 63 3.08 -0.52 11.46
C PRO A 63 2.61 -1.11 10.13
N GLY A 64 1.42 -1.71 10.09
CA GLY A 64 0.87 -2.27 8.85
C GLY A 64 0.68 -1.20 7.76
N GLY A 65 0.32 0.03 8.12
CA GLY A 65 0.23 1.16 7.20
C GLY A 65 1.61 1.67 6.76
N VAL A 66 2.51 1.87 7.72
CA VAL A 66 3.89 2.36 7.48
C VAL A 66 4.68 1.40 6.61
N ASP A 67 4.63 0.10 6.90
CA ASP A 67 5.32 -0.94 6.15
C ASP A 67 4.76 -1.06 4.73
N THR A 68 3.44 -0.91 4.58
CA THR A 68 2.80 -0.93 3.24
C THR A 68 3.21 0.28 2.42
N ALA A 69 3.25 1.48 3.02
CA ALA A 69 3.73 2.69 2.34
C ALA A 69 5.21 2.56 1.94
N SER A 70 6.02 1.97 2.82
CA SER A 70 7.45 1.75 2.60
C SER A 70 7.77 0.88 1.37
N LEU A 71 6.82 0.08 0.88
CA LEU A 71 6.99 -0.69 -0.35
C LEU A 71 7.19 0.20 -1.59
N PHE A 72 6.72 1.45 -1.55
CA PHE A 72 6.63 2.34 -2.71
C PHE A 72 7.43 3.64 -2.54
N LEU A 73 8.28 3.72 -1.52
CA LEU A 73 9.03 4.91 -1.17
C LEU A 73 10.54 4.63 -1.17
N ASP A 74 11.35 5.63 -1.54
CA ASP A 74 12.80 5.58 -1.36
C ASP A 74 13.19 5.41 0.11
N SER A 75 14.45 5.08 0.37
CA SER A 75 15.02 5.13 1.73
C SER A 75 15.07 6.55 2.28
N ASN A 76 15.10 6.67 3.61
CA ASN A 76 15.19 7.93 4.34
C ASN A 76 14.05 8.93 4.05
N LYS A 77 12.85 8.42 3.76
CA LYS A 77 11.64 9.25 3.58
C LYS A 77 10.80 9.22 4.86
N PRO A 78 10.41 10.39 5.40
CA PRO A 78 9.48 10.44 6.52
C PRO A 78 8.13 9.89 6.09
N VAL A 79 7.54 9.00 6.90
CA VAL A 79 6.24 8.37 6.63
C VAL A 79 5.18 8.88 7.59
N VAL A 80 5.48 8.96 8.88
CA VAL A 80 4.52 9.39 9.90
C VAL A 80 5.20 10.07 11.08
N TYR A 81 4.51 11.05 11.67
CA TYR A 81 4.83 11.63 12.97
C TYR A 81 3.66 11.38 13.92
N VAL A 82 3.94 10.84 15.11
CA VAL A 82 2.98 10.72 16.20
C VAL A 82 3.17 11.91 17.12
N VAL A 83 2.09 12.66 17.35
CA VAL A 83 2.13 13.92 18.11
C VAL A 83 1.10 13.84 19.22
N ASN A 84 1.51 14.18 20.44
CA ASN A 84 0.61 14.37 21.57
C ASN A 84 0.57 15.86 21.96
N LYS A 85 -0.13 16.20 23.04
CA LYS A 85 -0.23 17.60 23.53
C LYS A 85 1.11 18.27 23.86
N ASP A 86 2.16 17.48 24.10
CA ASP A 86 3.50 17.95 24.51
C ASP A 86 4.48 18.00 23.33
N GLY A 87 4.09 17.53 22.15
CA GLY A 87 4.89 17.55 20.92
C GLY A 87 5.00 16.20 20.22
N VAL A 88 6.01 16.07 19.34
CA VAL A 88 6.29 14.82 18.60
C VAL A 88 6.84 13.78 19.57
N VAL A 89 6.21 12.60 19.61
CA VAL A 89 6.61 11.47 20.47
C VAL A 89 7.17 10.29 19.68
N ASP A 90 6.85 10.18 18.40
CA ASP A 90 7.43 9.18 17.51
C ASP A 90 7.50 9.73 16.08
N ALA A 91 8.49 9.28 15.32
CA ALA A 91 8.65 9.59 13.91
C ALA A 91 9.21 8.37 13.20
N GLN A 92 8.49 7.88 12.18
CA GLN A 92 8.92 6.72 11.41
C GLN A 92 9.24 7.13 9.98
N SER A 93 10.41 6.69 9.53
CA SER A 93 10.92 6.89 8.18
C SER A 93 11.25 5.53 7.56
N THR A 94 11.28 5.49 6.23
CA THR A 94 11.76 4.31 5.51
C THR A 94 13.24 4.06 5.80
N TYR A 95 13.59 2.83 6.16
CA TYR A 95 14.99 2.45 6.40
C TYR A 95 15.71 1.98 5.13
N GLN A 96 14.96 1.40 4.20
CA GLN A 96 15.48 0.85 2.95
C GLN A 96 14.64 1.33 1.78
N THR A 97 15.22 1.28 0.58
CA THR A 97 14.50 1.55 -0.66
C THR A 97 13.37 0.54 -0.82
N GLY A 98 12.19 1.05 -1.14
CA GLY A 98 10.99 0.27 -1.36
C GLY A 98 11.13 -0.76 -2.47
N PHE A 99 10.24 -1.74 -2.43
CA PHE A 99 10.18 -2.83 -3.39
C PHE A 99 9.90 -2.37 -4.82
N ASP A 100 9.06 -1.34 -5.01
CA ASP A 100 8.63 -0.89 -6.34
C ASP A 100 8.45 0.63 -6.39
N LEU A 101 9.39 1.32 -7.02
CA LEU A 101 9.40 2.78 -7.10
C LEU A 101 9.00 3.34 -8.47
N THR A 102 8.91 2.47 -9.47
CA THR A 102 8.82 2.89 -10.87
C THR A 102 7.48 2.56 -11.50
N THR A 103 6.77 1.57 -10.95
CA THR A 103 5.44 1.22 -11.44
C THR A 103 4.47 2.36 -11.14
N PRO A 104 3.77 2.93 -12.14
CA PRO A 104 2.75 3.94 -11.91
C PRO A 104 1.72 3.47 -10.87
N LEU A 105 1.63 4.20 -9.77
CA LEU A 105 0.76 3.88 -8.63
C LEU A 105 -0.31 4.96 -8.47
N VAL A 106 -1.57 4.53 -8.37
CA VAL A 106 -2.68 5.38 -7.95
C VAL A 106 -3.20 4.86 -6.61
N VAL A 107 -3.40 5.75 -5.65
CA VAL A 107 -4.05 5.42 -4.37
C VAL A 107 -5.48 5.92 -4.43
N PHE A 108 -6.45 5.00 -4.32
CA PHE A 108 -7.87 5.34 -4.37
C PHE A 108 -8.47 5.34 -2.97
N VAL A 109 -8.86 6.52 -2.51
CA VAL A 109 -9.46 6.78 -1.19
C VAL A 109 -10.88 7.31 -1.32
N ASN A 110 -11.64 7.29 -0.23
CA ASN A 110 -12.95 7.95 -0.11
C ASN A 110 -13.04 8.67 1.25
N SER A 111 -14.12 9.43 1.44
CA SER A 111 -14.34 10.32 2.60
C SER A 111 -14.77 9.61 3.89
N ASN A 112 -14.58 8.29 4.00
CA ASN A 112 -15.09 7.49 5.13
C ASN A 112 -14.21 7.63 6.37
#